data_AF-A0A2E7A2E0-F1
#
_entry.id   AF-A0A2E7A2E0-F1
#
_cell.length_a   1.000
_cell.length_b   1.000
_cell.length_c   1.000
_cell.angle_alpha   90.00
_cell.angle_beta   90.00
_cell.angle_gamma   90.00
#
_symmetry.space_group_name_H-M   'P 1'
#
loop_
_entity.id
_entity.type
_entity.pdbx_description
1 polymer ?
#
loop_
_entity_poly.entity_id
_entity_poly.type
_entity_poly.pdbx_seq_one_letter_code
_entity_poly.pdbx_strand_id
1 'polypeptide(L)'
;MDFVEPGAWNRNGGSWASIRAYRGSLIIRAPDFVQRQLEGYPFEPIRPKGSSSNRTLLYEQDGISVVVPLSERLKREREQEEANKP
;
A
#
# COMPACT_ATOMS: atom_id res chain seq x y z
N MET A 1 -6.12 26.38 1.08
CA MET A 1 -6.12 27.37 2.18
C MET A 1 -5.31 26.70 3.25
N ASP A 2 -4.02 27.00 3.28
CA ASP A 2 -3.05 26.02 3.79
C ASP A 2 -2.61 26.45 5.18
N PHE A 3 -3.27 25.82 6.14
CA PHE A 3 -3.17 25.94 7.59
C PHE A 3 -1.88 25.30 8.13
N VAL A 4 -0.73 25.50 7.48
CA VAL A 4 0.55 24.94 7.93
C VAL A 4 1.50 26.09 8.19
N GLU A 5 1.92 26.31 9.43
CA GLU A 5 2.85 27.38 9.81
C GLU A 5 4.28 26.99 9.40
N PRO A 6 4.82 27.47 8.25
CA PRO A 6 6.05 26.93 7.72
C PRO A 6 7.21 27.24 8.66
N GLY A 7 7.21 28.43 9.28
CA GLY A 7 8.24 28.89 10.21
C GLY A 7 8.27 28.17 11.55
N ALA A 8 7.29 27.31 11.88
CA ALA A 8 7.35 26.49 13.09
C ALA A 8 8.30 25.29 12.92
N TRP A 9 8.47 24.80 11.69
CA TRP A 9 9.17 23.55 11.39
C TRP A 9 10.68 23.75 11.22
N ASN A 10 11.48 22.88 11.86
CA ASN A 10 12.94 22.92 11.81
C ASN A 10 13.51 22.89 10.39
N ARG A 11 12.86 22.19 9.47
CA ARG A 11 13.28 22.12 8.06
C ARG A 11 13.22 23.48 7.36
N ASN A 12 12.35 24.37 7.82
CA ASN A 12 12.13 25.70 7.28
C ASN A 12 12.78 26.81 8.15
N GLY A 13 13.71 26.43 9.05
CA GLY A 13 14.37 27.37 9.96
C GLY A 13 13.61 27.65 11.26
N GLY A 14 12.50 26.95 11.51
CA GLY A 14 11.80 26.97 12.80
C GLY A 14 12.55 26.21 13.89
N SER A 15 12.00 26.23 15.11
CA SER A 15 12.56 25.48 16.25
C SER A 15 11.52 24.69 17.05
N TRP A 16 10.24 24.86 16.73
CA TRP A 16 9.14 24.37 17.56
C TRP A 16 8.64 23.00 17.10
N ALA A 17 8.84 22.64 15.83
CA ALA A 17 8.33 21.39 15.26
C ALA A 17 9.38 20.67 14.40
N SER A 18 9.37 19.34 14.41
CA SER A 18 10.30 18.52 13.63
C SER A 18 9.64 17.27 13.05
N ILE A 19 10.14 16.85 11.89
CA ILE A 19 9.74 15.62 11.20
C ILE A 19 11.02 14.83 10.92
N ARG A 20 11.05 13.55 11.29
CA ARG A 20 12.15 12.65 10.93
C ARG A 20 11.67 11.23 10.71
N ALA A 21 12.34 10.51 9.81
CA ALA A 21 12.18 9.07 9.67
C ALA A 21 13.04 8.34 10.71
N TYR A 22 12.51 7.29 11.32
CA TYR A 22 13.22 6.42 12.25
C TYR A 22 12.70 4.99 12.16
N ARG A 23 13.57 4.04 11.75
CA ARG A 23 13.26 2.60 11.67
C ARG A 23 11.95 2.27 10.93
N GLY A 24 11.70 2.94 9.80
CA GLY A 24 10.47 2.75 9.01
C GLY A 24 9.23 3.48 9.54
N SER A 25 9.35 4.22 10.65
CA SER A 25 8.28 5.06 11.18
C SER A 25 8.57 6.55 10.94
N LEU A 26 7.52 7.32 10.68
CA LEU A 26 7.59 8.78 10.63
C LEU A 26 7.32 9.34 12.03
N ILE A 27 8.30 10.02 12.62
CA ILE A 27 8.14 10.68 13.91
C ILE A 27 7.90 12.16 13.67
N ILE A 28 6.76 12.65 14.15
CA ILE A 28 6.37 14.06 14.10
C ILE A 28 6.34 14.58 15.54
N ARG A 29 7.13 15.61 15.84
CA ARG A 29 7.11 16.32 17.12
C ARG A 29 6.68 17.76 16.86
N ALA A 30 5.58 18.18 17.45
CA ALA A 30 5.15 19.57 17.46
C ALA A 30 4.24 19.81 18.68
N PRO A 31 4.08 21.05 19.16
CA PRO A 31 3.09 21.45 20.16
C PRO A 31 1.65 21.24 19.69
N ASP A 32 0.70 21.17 20.62
CA ASP A 32 -0.72 20.90 20.33
C ASP A 32 -1.36 21.93 19.40
N PHE A 33 -0.90 23.18 19.46
CA PHE A 33 -1.40 24.28 18.62
C PHE A 33 -0.84 24.29 17.20
N VAL A 34 0.18 23.48 16.88
CA VAL A 34 0.75 23.43 15.52
C VAL A 34 -0.04 22.47 14.67
N GLN A 35 -0.53 22.94 13.52
CA GLN A 35 -1.23 22.08 12.59
C GLN A 35 -0.27 21.15 11.85
N ARG A 36 -0.68 19.88 11.76
CA ARG A 36 0.09 18.80 11.12
C ARG A 36 -0.76 18.22 10.00
N GLN A 37 -0.42 18.54 8.77
CA GLN A 37 -1.06 17.93 7.60
C GLN A 37 -0.09 16.97 6.94
N LEU A 38 -0.50 15.71 6.83
CA LEU A 38 0.10 14.76 5.90
C LEU A 38 -0.80 14.78 4.66
N GLU A 39 -0.31 15.34 3.56
CA GLU A 39 -1.01 15.17 2.28
C GLU A 39 -1.05 13.70 1.88
N GLY A 40 -1.92 13.38 0.92
CA GLY A 40 -1.88 12.09 0.25
C GLY A 40 -0.54 11.87 -0.43
N TYR A 41 -0.10 10.62 -0.50
CA TYR A 41 1.05 10.26 -1.32
C TYR A 41 0.60 10.15 -2.79
N PRO A 42 1.36 10.68 -3.77
CA PRO A 42 1.08 10.42 -5.18
C PRO A 42 1.26 8.94 -5.55
N PHE A 43 1.98 8.18 -4.71
CA PHE A 43 1.94 6.73 -4.72
C PHE A 43 0.75 6.27 -3.85
N GLU A 44 -0.46 6.33 -4.38
CA GLU A 44 -1.37 5.25 -4.01
C GLU A 44 -0.79 3.98 -4.63
N PRO A 45 -0.73 2.83 -3.94
CA PRO A 45 -0.42 1.58 -4.60
C PRO A 45 -1.50 1.30 -5.65
N ILE A 46 -1.24 1.74 -6.89
CA ILE A 46 -2.12 1.51 -8.03
C ILE A 46 -2.06 0.01 -8.29
N ARG A 47 -3.18 -0.69 -8.06
CA ARG A 47 -3.30 -2.08 -8.46
C ARG A 47 -3.04 -2.16 -9.97
N PRO A 48 -2.07 -2.95 -10.46
CA PRO A 48 -1.83 -3.07 -11.89
C PRO A 48 -3.12 -3.52 -12.59
N LYS A 49 -3.45 -2.88 -13.70
CA LYS A 49 -4.63 -3.24 -14.51
C LYS A 49 -4.54 -4.73 -14.86
N GLY A 50 -5.57 -5.51 -14.50
CA GLY A 50 -5.59 -6.96 -14.70
C GLY A 50 -5.12 -7.79 -13.50
N SER A 51 -4.77 -7.18 -12.37
CA SER A 51 -4.60 -7.90 -11.11
C SER A 51 -5.97 -8.44 -10.66
N SER A 52 -6.30 -9.66 -11.09
CA SER A 52 -7.50 -10.40 -10.69
C SER A 52 -7.64 -10.41 -9.16
N SER A 53 -8.89 -10.24 -8.74
CA SER A 53 -9.36 -10.15 -7.37
C SER A 53 -8.81 -11.28 -6.48
N ASN A 54 -8.25 -10.91 -5.33
CA ASN A 54 -8.02 -11.75 -4.16
C ASN A 54 -7.30 -13.09 -4.40
N ARG A 55 -5.98 -13.04 -4.62
CA ARG A 55 -5.12 -14.22 -4.43
C ARG A 55 -5.08 -14.54 -2.93
N THR A 56 -5.65 -15.69 -2.55
CA THR A 56 -5.51 -16.18 -1.18
C THR A 56 -4.18 -16.90 -1.06
N LEU A 57 -3.31 -16.41 -0.18
CA LEU A 57 -2.03 -17.02 0.14
C LEU A 57 -2.18 -17.81 1.44
N LEU A 58 -1.76 -19.07 1.42
CA LEU A 58 -1.62 -19.88 2.63
C LEU A 58 -0.15 -19.91 3.02
N TYR A 59 0.14 -19.48 4.24
CA TYR A 59 1.46 -19.56 4.85
C TYR A 59 1.50 -20.82 5.71
N GLU A 60 2.23 -21.82 5.26
CA GLU A 60 2.60 -22.98 6.08
C GLU A 60 4.05 -22.79 6.58
N GLN A 61 4.40 -23.43 7.69
CA GLN A 61 5.69 -23.21 8.38
C GLN A 61 6.93 -23.42 7.47
N ASP A 62 6.78 -24.14 6.36
CA ASP A 62 7.85 -24.47 5.40
C ASP A 62 7.58 -23.95 3.97
N GLY A 63 6.52 -23.17 3.72
CA GLY A 63 6.21 -22.74 2.34
C GLY A 63 5.05 -21.77 2.14
N ILE A 64 5.02 -21.16 0.96
CA ILE A 64 3.94 -20.26 0.50
C ILE A 64 3.20 -20.95 -0.64
N SER A 65 1.91 -21.23 -0.45
CA SER A 65 1.06 -21.77 -1.52
C SER A 65 0.01 -20.75 -1.99
N VAL A 66 -0.19 -20.68 -3.31
CA VAL A 66 -1.20 -19.82 -3.92
C VAL A 66 -2.46 -20.64 -4.14
N VAL A 67 -3.54 -20.28 -3.45
CA VAL A 67 -4.83 -20.96 -3.62
C VAL A 67 -5.52 -20.40 -4.85
N VAL A 68 -5.62 -21.23 -5.90
CA VAL A 68 -6.44 -20.93 -7.07
C VAL A 68 -7.91 -21.28 -6.76
N PRO A 69 -8.86 -20.33 -6.87
CA PRO A 69 -10.28 -20.61 -6.67
C PRO A 69 -10.79 -21.69 -7.62
N LEU A 70 -11.76 -22.49 -7.18
CA LEU A 70 -12.35 -23.58 -7.97
C LEU A 70 -12.90 -23.09 -9.33
N SER A 71 -13.49 -21.90 -9.37
CA SER A 71 -14.02 -21.30 -10.59
C SER A 71 -12.94 -21.07 -11.67
N GLU A 72 -11.74 -20.65 -11.27
CA GLU A 72 -10.61 -20.51 -12.21
C GLU A 72 -10.11 -21.86 -12.70
N ARG A 73 -10.06 -22.88 -11.83
CA ARG A 73 -9.65 -24.22 -12.24
C ARG A 73 -10.60 -24.81 -13.28
N LEU A 74 -11.91 -24.74 -13.01
CA LEU A 74 -12.96 -25.21 -13.92
C LEU A 74 -12.93 -24.48 -15.27
N LYS A 75 -12.59 -23.19 -15.27
CA LYS A 75 -12.46 -22.42 -16.52
C LYS A 75 -11.28 -22.90 -17.35
N ARG A 76 -10.11 -23.12 -16.73
CA ARG A 76 -8.91 -23.64 -17.40
C ARG A 76 -9.12 -25.04 -17.97
N GLU A 77 -9.84 -25.90 -17.24
CA GLU A 77 -10.19 -27.25 -17.70
C GLU A 77 -11.07 -27.20 -18.96
N ARG A 78 -12.12 -26.36 -18.99
CA ARG A 78 -12.97 -26.20 -20.18
C ARG A 78 -12.22 -25.65 -21.38
N GLU A 79 -11.33 -24.67 -21.15
CA GLU A 79 -10.49 -24.09 -22.22
C GLU A 79 -9.52 -25.13 -22.80
N GLN A 80 -8.98 -26.04 -21.96
CA GLN A 80 -8.15 -27.17 -22.40
C GLN A 80 -8.96 -28.21 -23.19
N GLU A 81 -10.18 -28.52 -22.76
CA GLU A 81 -11.08 -29.44 -23.47
C GLU A 81 -11.50 -28.88 -24.85
N GLU A 82 -11.82 -27.59 -24.93
CA GLU A 82 -12.13 -26.92 -26.21
C GLU A 82 -10.91 -26.88 -27.14
N ALA A 83 -9.71 -26.67 -26.60
CA ALA A 83 -8.47 -26.65 -27.39
C ALA A 83 -8.04 -28.04 -27.89
N ASN A 84 -8.45 -29.12 -27.22
CA ASN A 84 -8.12 -30.50 -27.58
C ASN A 84 -9.23 -31.20 -28.41
N LYS A 85 -10.23 -30.45 -28.87
CA LYS A 85 -11.28 -30.97 -29.74
C LYS A 85 -10.76 -31.03 -31.19
N PRO A 86 -10.91 -32.18 -31.89
CA PRO A 86 -10.39 -32.37 -33.24
C PRO A 86 -11.11 -31.53 -34.30
#